data_AF-A0A960ZE93-F1
#
_entry.id   AF-A0A960ZE93-F1
#
_cell.length_a   1.000
_cell.length_b   1.000
_cell.length_c   1.000
_cell.angle_alpha   90.00
_cell.angle_beta   90.00
_cell.angle_gamma   90.00
#
_symmetry.space_group_name_H-M   'P 1'
#
loop_
_entity.id
_entity.type
_entity.pdbx_description
1 polymer ?
#
loop_
_entity_poly.entity_id
_entity_poly.type
_entity_poly.pdbx_seq_one_letter_code
_entity_poly.pdbx_strand_id
1 'polypeptide(L)'
;MKLKDIYRAAIELGIDKDPRGRAGVEAELSELRKAYDNMTDVQKVAFNTERLENPYADSMILHGDPDMEVKSVMVGIDIETGEIVLADRLREKRGGHPNLVFAHHPEGRALAGFYNVMFMQADILNRAGVPINIGEHLIQERHTEVERGIMPINHTRTV
;
A
#
# COMPACT_ATOMS: atom_id res chain seq x y z
N MET A 1 5.12 20.66 -3.66
CA MET A 1 5.46 19.26 -4.05
C MET A 1 4.20 18.61 -4.58
N LYS A 2 4.25 17.81 -5.65
CA LYS A 2 3.02 17.16 -6.15
C LYS A 2 2.68 15.94 -5.30
N LEU A 3 1.40 15.55 -5.27
CA LEU A 3 0.94 14.36 -4.55
C LEU A 3 1.74 13.11 -4.96
N LYS A 4 1.94 12.90 -6.26
CA LYS A 4 2.72 11.76 -6.78
C LYS A 4 4.17 11.76 -6.31
N ASP A 5 4.78 12.93 -6.11
CA ASP A 5 6.17 13.02 -5.66
C ASP A 5 6.28 12.64 -4.18
N ILE A 6 5.32 13.06 -3.35
CA ILE A 6 5.21 12.65 -1.95
C ILE A 6 5.02 11.14 -1.86
N TYR A 7 4.10 10.59 -2.63
CA TYR A 7 3.82 9.15 -2.66
C TYR A 7 5.07 8.35 -3.08
N ARG A 8 5.70 8.73 -4.20
CA ARG A 8 6.95 8.09 -4.67
C ARG A 8 8.07 8.17 -3.64
N ALA A 9 8.23 9.31 -2.96
CA ALA A 9 9.24 9.46 -1.92
C ALA A 9 8.97 8.53 -0.72
N ALA A 10 7.71 8.33 -0.34
CA ALA A 10 7.33 7.40 0.73
C ALA A 10 7.64 5.95 0.34
N ILE A 11 7.29 5.53 -0.88
CA ILE A 11 7.60 4.19 -1.39
C ILE A 11 9.11 3.97 -1.47
N GLU A 12 9.85 4.92 -2.05
CA GLU A 12 11.31 4.83 -2.20
C GLU A 12 12.02 4.72 -0.83
N LEU A 13 11.57 5.50 0.16
CA LEU A 13 12.08 5.40 1.52
C LEU A 13 11.76 4.02 2.15
N GLY A 14 10.57 3.48 1.86
CA GLY A 14 10.20 2.12 2.23
C GLY A 14 11.17 1.08 1.67
N ILE A 15 11.47 1.16 0.37
CA ILE A 15 12.41 0.26 -0.32
C ILE A 15 13.81 0.36 0.29
N ASP A 16 14.29 1.57 0.58
CA ASP A 16 15.60 1.81 1.21
C ASP A 16 15.71 1.27 2.64
N LYS A 17 14.59 1.20 3.36
CA LYS A 17 14.51 0.71 4.73
C LYS A 17 13.98 -0.72 4.84
N ASP A 18 13.68 -1.35 3.71
CA ASP A 18 13.11 -2.69 3.68
C ASP A 18 14.09 -3.68 4.31
N PRO A 19 13.67 -4.48 5.31
CA PRO A 19 14.51 -5.49 5.94
C PRO A 19 14.99 -6.56 4.96
N ARG A 20 14.31 -6.77 3.83
CA ARG A 20 14.72 -7.65 2.72
C ARG A 20 15.79 -7.02 1.84
N GLY A 21 16.04 -5.72 2.00
CA GLY A 21 17.06 -4.95 1.31
C GLY A 21 16.64 -4.64 -0.13
N ARG A 22 17.14 -3.54 -0.67
CA ARG A 22 16.76 -3.04 -2.00
C ARG A 22 16.84 -4.12 -3.09
N ALA A 23 17.91 -4.92 -3.11
CA ALA A 23 18.06 -6.00 -4.10
C ALA A 23 16.96 -7.06 -4.02
N GLY A 24 16.47 -7.40 -2.82
CA GLY A 24 15.38 -8.34 -2.64
C GLY A 24 14.05 -7.78 -3.17
N VAL A 25 13.79 -6.51 -2.88
CA VAL A 25 12.60 -5.81 -3.38
C VAL A 25 12.62 -5.68 -4.90
N GLU A 26 13.75 -5.30 -5.48
CA GLU A 26 13.91 -5.17 -6.94
C GLU A 26 13.77 -6.52 -7.64
N ALA A 27 14.24 -7.62 -7.03
CA ALA A 27 14.03 -8.97 -7.54
C ALA A 27 12.54 -9.35 -7.56
N GLU A 28 11.80 -9.09 -6.48
CA GLU A 28 10.36 -9.31 -6.41
C GLU A 28 9.61 -8.53 -7.50
N LEU A 29 9.90 -7.23 -7.64
CA LEU A 29 9.31 -6.39 -8.68
C LEU A 29 9.65 -6.88 -10.08
N SER A 30 10.88 -7.36 -10.30
CA SER A 30 11.28 -7.94 -11.58
C SER A 30 10.53 -9.22 -11.91
N GLU A 31 10.31 -10.11 -10.94
CA GLU A 31 9.54 -11.34 -11.16
C GLU A 31 8.06 -11.02 -11.41
N LEU A 32 7.50 -10.04 -10.70
CA LEU A 32 6.13 -9.59 -10.92
C LEU A 32 5.94 -9.00 -12.32
N ARG A 33 6.92 -8.24 -12.84
CA ARG A 33 6.90 -7.73 -14.22
C ARG A 33 6.91 -8.86 -15.25
N LYS A 34 7.75 -9.88 -15.07
CA LYS A 34 7.75 -11.07 -15.94
C LYS A 34 6.40 -11.80 -15.89
N ALA A 35 5.81 -11.94 -14.71
CA ALA A 35 4.50 -12.55 -14.54
C ALA A 35 3.42 -11.74 -15.26
N TYR A 36 3.44 -10.41 -15.10
CA TYR A 36 2.54 -9.49 -15.80
C TYR A 36 2.66 -9.59 -17.32
N ASP A 37 3.88 -9.63 -17.86
CA ASP A 37 4.10 -9.71 -19.31
C ASP A 37 3.48 -10.99 -19.91
N ASN A 38 3.52 -12.09 -19.15
CA ASN A 38 2.93 -13.39 -19.50
C ASN A 38 1.41 -13.48 -19.26
N MET A 39 0.78 -12.47 -18.65
CA MET A 39 -0.67 -12.44 -18.47
C MET A 39 -1.40 -12.27 -19.80
N THR A 40 -2.56 -12.91 -19.90
CA THR A 40 -3.52 -12.66 -20.99
C THR A 40 -4.06 -11.24 -20.94
N ASP A 41 -4.57 -10.73 -22.06
CA ASP A 41 -5.16 -9.38 -22.12
C ASP A 41 -6.27 -9.18 -21.09
N VAL A 42 -7.10 -10.21 -20.86
CA VAL A 42 -8.18 -10.18 -19.86
C VAL A 42 -7.62 -10.04 -18.44
N GLN A 43 -6.52 -10.73 -18.12
CA GLN A 43 -5.87 -10.62 -16.82
C GLN A 43 -5.21 -9.26 -16.63
N LYS A 44 -4.57 -8.72 -17.69
CA LYS A 44 -3.93 -7.40 -17.65
C LYS A 44 -4.94 -6.28 -17.37
N VAL A 45 -6.17 -6.40 -17.90
CA VAL A 45 -7.25 -5.45 -17.61
C VAL A 45 -7.62 -5.42 -16.12
N ALA A 46 -7.58 -6.56 -15.44
CA ALA A 46 -7.90 -6.67 -14.01
C ALA A 46 -6.70 -6.42 -13.09
N PHE A 47 -5.49 -6.30 -13.65
CA PHE A 47 -4.26 -6.18 -12.88
C PHE A 47 -4.04 -4.74 -12.39
N ASN A 48 -3.66 -4.59 -11.12
CA ASN A 48 -3.24 -3.30 -10.59
C ASN A 48 -1.79 -3.00 -10.99
N THR A 49 -1.62 -2.20 -12.05
CA THR A 49 -0.30 -1.83 -12.60
C THR A 49 0.57 -1.02 -11.63
N GLU A 50 0.01 -0.39 -10.60
CA GLU A 50 0.77 0.27 -9.52
C GLU A 50 1.72 -0.71 -8.83
N ARG A 51 1.35 -2.01 -8.76
CA ARG A 51 2.19 -3.05 -8.15
C ARG A 51 3.51 -3.28 -8.89
N LEU A 52 3.64 -2.83 -10.14
CA LEU A 52 4.89 -2.97 -10.92
C LEU A 52 5.98 -1.99 -10.47
N GLU A 53 5.60 -0.97 -9.69
CA GLU A 53 6.49 0.07 -9.17
C GLU A 53 6.43 0.17 -7.64
N ASN A 54 5.33 -0.27 -7.02
CA ASN A 54 5.15 -0.30 -5.57
C ASN A 54 5.04 -1.76 -5.06
N PRO A 55 6.01 -2.25 -4.26
CA PRO A 55 5.96 -3.60 -3.69
C PRO A 55 4.97 -3.72 -2.51
N TYR A 56 4.48 -2.61 -1.96
CA TYR A 56 3.65 -2.57 -0.75
C TYR A 56 2.17 -2.43 -1.09
N ALA A 57 1.44 -3.54 -1.06
CA ALA A 57 0.02 -3.60 -1.44
C ALA A 57 -0.91 -2.80 -0.51
N ASP A 58 -0.44 -2.45 0.68
CA ASP A 58 -1.16 -1.70 1.72
C ASP A 58 -0.96 -0.18 1.65
N SER A 59 -0.16 0.31 0.70
CA SER A 59 0.24 1.72 0.61
C SER A 59 -0.09 2.30 -0.77
N MET A 60 -1.06 3.21 -0.86
CA MET A 60 -1.45 3.79 -2.17
C MET A 60 -2.11 5.17 -2.06
N ILE A 61 -2.22 5.84 -3.21
CA ILE A 61 -3.12 6.98 -3.37
C ILE A 61 -4.55 6.45 -3.53
N LEU A 62 -5.41 6.78 -2.57
CA LEU A 62 -6.82 6.35 -2.56
C LEU A 62 -7.72 7.30 -3.36
N HIS A 63 -7.46 8.60 -3.29
CA HIS A 63 -8.24 9.64 -3.96
C HIS A 63 -7.39 10.87 -4.29
N GLY A 64 -7.74 11.58 -5.36
CA GLY A 64 -7.14 12.86 -5.75
C GLY A 64 -6.31 12.80 -7.03
N ASP A 65 -6.01 13.98 -7.58
CA ASP A 65 -5.16 14.14 -8.75
C ASP A 65 -3.67 13.98 -8.35
N PRO A 66 -2.93 13.01 -8.92
CA PRO A 66 -1.50 12.84 -8.65
C PRO A 66 -0.65 14.09 -8.94
N ASP A 67 -1.11 14.96 -9.84
CA ASP A 67 -0.43 16.20 -10.20
C ASP A 67 -0.80 17.41 -9.33
N MET A 68 -1.74 17.26 -8.38
CA MET A 68 -2.14 18.30 -7.43
C MET A 68 -0.95 18.77 -6.59
N GLU A 69 -0.80 20.10 -6.47
CA GLU A 69 0.18 20.71 -5.59
C GLU A 69 -0.25 20.62 -4.11
N VAL A 70 0.53 19.92 -3.30
CA VAL A 70 0.28 19.80 -1.85
C VAL A 70 0.98 20.94 -1.12
N LYS A 71 0.21 21.68 -0.31
CA LYS A 71 0.67 22.83 0.49
C LYS A 71 0.51 22.60 2.00
N SER A 72 -0.42 21.73 2.37
CA SER A 72 -0.75 21.45 3.77
C SER A 72 -1.31 20.04 3.88
N VAL A 73 -0.78 19.28 4.81
CA VAL A 73 -1.18 17.90 5.05
C VAL A 73 -1.77 17.76 6.45
N MET A 74 -2.80 16.93 6.57
CA MET A 74 -3.23 16.35 7.85
C MET A 74 -2.78 14.90 7.87
N VAL A 75 -2.00 14.52 8.88
CA VAL A 75 -1.46 13.17 9.03
C VAL A 75 -2.07 12.54 10.27
N GLY A 76 -2.51 11.28 10.15
CA GLY A 76 -3.03 10.50 11.28
C GLY A 76 -2.68 9.03 11.16
N ILE A 77 -2.67 8.34 12.31
CA ILE A 77 -2.49 6.88 12.32
C ILE A 77 -3.75 6.23 11.77
N ASP A 78 -4.87 6.50 12.43
CA ASP A 78 -6.21 6.13 12.01
C ASP A 78 -6.87 7.35 11.36
N ILE A 79 -7.32 7.20 10.11
CA ILE A 79 -8.08 8.21 9.38
C ILE A 79 -9.32 7.51 8.86
N GLU A 80 -10.42 7.63 9.60
CA GLU A 80 -11.71 7.10 9.18
C GLU A 80 -12.65 8.26 8.77
N THR A 81 -13.94 7.98 8.59
CA THR A 81 -14.94 8.98 8.18
C THR A 81 -14.91 10.24 9.06
N GLY A 82 -14.67 10.10 10.36
CA GLY A 82 -14.63 11.23 11.29
C GLY A 82 -13.51 12.22 10.99
N GLU A 83 -12.31 11.71 10.72
CA GLU A 83 -11.13 12.51 10.39
C GLU A 83 -11.28 13.13 9.01
N ILE A 84 -11.88 12.43 8.05
CA ILE A 84 -12.17 13.00 6.72
C ILE A 84 -13.14 14.19 6.83
N VAL A 85 -14.21 14.06 7.63
CA VAL A 85 -15.15 15.17 7.90
C VAL A 85 -14.45 16.32 8.63
N LEU A 86 -13.55 16.03 9.58
CA LEU A 86 -12.74 17.05 10.24
C LEU A 86 -11.82 17.78 9.24
N ALA A 87 -11.16 17.04 8.35
CA ALA A 87 -10.28 17.59 7.32
C ALA A 87 -11.06 18.53 6.40
N ASP A 88 -12.24 18.12 5.93
CA ASP A 88 -13.10 18.96 5.10
C ASP A 88 -13.55 20.22 5.85
N ARG A 89 -13.95 20.09 7.12
CA ARG A 89 -14.34 21.25 7.94
C ARG A 89 -13.20 22.23 8.19
N LEU A 90 -11.97 21.74 8.37
CA LEU A 90 -10.78 22.58 8.46
C LEU A 90 -10.49 23.26 7.11
N ARG A 91 -10.63 22.50 6.01
CA ARG A 91 -10.45 22.97 4.64
C ARG A 91 -11.37 24.13 4.33
N GLU A 92 -12.66 24.04 4.66
CA GLU A 92 -13.62 25.14 4.54
C GLU A 92 -13.18 26.38 5.34
N LYS A 93 -12.81 26.20 6.61
CA LYS A 93 -12.48 27.31 7.53
C LYS A 93 -11.15 27.99 7.23
N ARG A 94 -10.21 27.27 6.62
CA ARG A 94 -8.83 27.73 6.38
C ARG A 94 -8.56 28.04 4.91
N GLY A 95 -9.61 28.26 4.11
CA GLY A 95 -9.48 28.70 2.73
C GLY A 95 -8.87 27.63 1.80
N GLY A 96 -9.20 26.36 2.01
CA GLY A 96 -8.74 25.25 1.16
C GLY A 96 -7.67 24.34 1.78
N HIS A 97 -7.43 24.42 3.10
CA HIS A 97 -6.38 23.66 3.80
C HIS A 97 -6.88 22.89 5.06
N PRO A 98 -6.52 21.61 5.28
CA PRO A 98 -5.53 20.82 4.55
C PRO A 98 -6.02 20.45 3.14
N ASN A 99 -5.07 20.26 2.21
CA ASN A 99 -5.36 19.84 0.84
C ASN A 99 -4.81 18.43 0.54
N LEU A 100 -4.29 17.75 1.57
CA LEU A 100 -3.96 16.33 1.58
C LEU A 100 -4.30 15.76 2.96
N VAL A 101 -4.89 14.57 2.98
CA VAL A 101 -4.97 13.73 4.17
C VAL A 101 -4.07 12.51 3.96
N PHE A 102 -3.25 12.18 4.96
CA PHE A 102 -2.30 11.07 4.93
C PHE A 102 -2.62 10.14 6.09
N ALA A 103 -3.05 8.91 5.78
CA ALA A 103 -3.31 7.86 6.76
C ALA A 103 -2.10 6.93 6.88
N HIS A 104 -1.81 6.46 8.10
CA HIS A 104 -0.83 5.38 8.31
C HIS A 104 -1.46 4.01 8.06
N HIS A 105 -2.60 3.73 8.70
CA HIS A 105 -3.30 2.47 8.50
C HIS A 105 -3.97 2.44 7.12
N PRO A 106 -3.97 1.27 6.46
CA PRO A 106 -4.53 1.12 5.14
C PRO A 106 -6.05 1.29 5.16
N GLU A 107 -6.56 2.02 4.18
CA GLU A 107 -7.99 2.23 3.93
C GLU A 107 -8.32 1.83 2.50
N GLY A 108 -9.61 1.67 2.16
CA GLY A 108 -10.01 1.51 0.77
C GLY A 108 -9.42 0.28 0.08
N ARG A 109 -8.92 0.52 -1.13
CA ARG A 109 -8.27 -0.51 -1.96
C ARG A 109 -6.95 -1.02 -1.37
N ALA A 110 -6.23 -0.20 -0.59
CA ALA A 110 -5.02 -0.63 0.10
C ALA A 110 -5.36 -1.66 1.18
N LEU A 111 -6.45 -1.43 1.91
CA LEU A 111 -6.94 -2.38 2.90
C LEU A 111 -7.37 -3.70 2.24
N ALA A 112 -8.03 -3.65 1.09
CA ALA A 112 -8.44 -4.84 0.35
C ALA A 112 -7.27 -5.75 -0.04
N GLY A 113 -6.09 -5.16 -0.28
CA GLY A 113 -4.86 -5.86 -0.63
C GLY A 113 -3.93 -6.13 0.54
N PHE A 114 -4.27 -5.70 1.77
CA PHE A 114 -3.37 -5.64 2.92
C PHE A 114 -2.68 -6.98 3.22
N TYR A 115 -3.41 -8.10 3.19
CA TYR A 115 -2.84 -9.41 3.50
C TYR A 115 -1.67 -9.80 2.57
N ASN A 116 -1.59 -9.24 1.36
CA ASN A 116 -0.52 -9.58 0.41
C ASN A 116 0.86 -9.14 0.90
N VAL A 117 0.97 -8.09 1.73
CA VAL A 117 2.27 -7.68 2.27
C VAL A 117 2.83 -8.69 3.27
N MET A 118 1.99 -9.60 3.80
CA MET A 118 2.42 -10.54 4.83
C MET A 118 3.44 -11.56 4.31
N PHE A 119 3.40 -11.93 3.02
CA PHE A 119 4.35 -12.88 2.46
C PHE A 119 5.79 -12.38 2.50
N MET A 120 6.01 -11.06 2.53
CA MET A 120 7.34 -10.49 2.72
C MET A 120 7.99 -10.94 4.03
N GLN A 121 7.19 -11.32 5.04
CA GLN A 121 7.68 -11.81 6.32
C GLN A 121 8.44 -13.14 6.16
N ALA A 122 8.08 -13.97 5.18
CA ALA A 122 8.81 -15.21 4.90
C ALA A 122 10.25 -14.90 4.44
N ASP A 123 10.44 -13.89 3.58
CA ASP A 123 11.76 -13.43 3.14
C ASP A 123 12.56 -12.81 4.29
N ILE A 124 11.90 -12.04 5.16
CA ILE A 124 12.55 -11.43 6.34
C ILE A 124 13.06 -12.52 7.28
N LEU A 125 12.23 -13.54 7.56
CA LEU A 125 12.62 -14.70 8.35
C LEU A 125 13.76 -15.47 7.67
N ASN A 126 13.73 -15.59 6.34
CA ASN A 126 14.78 -16.24 5.60
C ASN A 126 16.14 -15.56 5.76
N ARG A 127 16.17 -14.24 5.70
CA ARG A 127 17.37 -13.45 5.98
C ARG A 127 17.86 -13.59 7.42
N ALA A 128 16.97 -13.93 8.36
CA ALA A 128 17.31 -14.23 9.75
C ALA A 128 17.74 -15.71 9.96
N GLY A 129 17.81 -16.52 8.91
CA GLY A 129 18.29 -17.90 8.96
C GLY A 129 17.20 -18.97 8.99
N VAL A 130 15.93 -18.61 8.86
CA VAL A 130 14.82 -19.58 8.76
C VAL A 130 14.74 -20.11 7.32
N PRO A 131 14.68 -21.43 7.07
CA PRO A 131 14.47 -21.93 5.71
C PRO A 131 13.19 -21.36 5.08
N ILE A 132 13.24 -20.93 3.82
CA ILE A 132 12.12 -20.18 3.19
C ILE A 132 10.80 -20.96 3.23
N ASN A 133 10.85 -22.27 2.99
CA ASN A 133 9.68 -23.15 3.06
C ASN A 133 9.04 -23.20 4.46
N ILE A 134 9.83 -23.01 5.52
CA ILE A 134 9.32 -22.91 6.89
C ILE A 134 8.72 -21.51 7.12
N GLY A 135 9.38 -20.45 6.65
CA GLY A 135 8.86 -19.09 6.73
C GLY A 135 7.50 -18.95 6.03
N GLU A 136 7.38 -19.43 4.80
CA GLU A 136 6.13 -19.47 4.04
C GLU A 136 5.03 -20.25 4.77
N HIS A 137 5.37 -21.43 5.30
CA HIS A 137 4.41 -22.25 6.04
C HIS A 137 3.88 -21.54 7.30
N LEU A 138 4.75 -20.86 8.06
CA LEU A 138 4.36 -20.09 9.24
C LEU A 138 3.45 -18.90 8.91
N ILE A 139 3.73 -18.21 7.80
CA ILE A 139 2.95 -17.04 7.39
C ILE A 139 1.60 -17.45 6.78
N GLN A 140 1.52 -18.60 6.12
CA GLN A 140 0.33 -19.04 5.38
C GLN A 140 -0.93 -19.10 6.24
N GLU A 141 -0.84 -19.61 7.47
CA GLU A 141 -1.99 -19.70 8.38
C GLU A 141 -2.52 -18.31 8.72
N ARG A 142 -1.63 -17.43 9.19
CA ARG A 142 -1.99 -16.07 9.58
C ARG A 142 -2.47 -15.24 8.40
N HIS A 143 -1.84 -15.40 7.23
CA HIS A 143 -2.28 -14.79 5.98
C HIS A 143 -3.73 -15.15 5.66
N THR A 144 -4.05 -16.45 5.67
CA THR A 144 -5.39 -16.95 5.34
C THR A 144 -6.45 -16.43 6.31
N GLU A 145 -6.11 -16.33 7.59
CA GLU A 145 -6.99 -15.75 8.61
C GLU A 145 -7.29 -14.27 8.32
N VAL A 146 -6.25 -13.47 8.07
CA VAL A 146 -6.37 -12.03 7.78
C VAL A 146 -7.13 -11.80 6.47
N GLU A 147 -6.80 -12.54 5.41
CA GLU A 147 -7.50 -12.50 4.12
C GLU A 147 -9.01 -12.71 4.31
N ARG A 148 -9.42 -13.77 5.02
CA ARG A 148 -10.84 -14.07 5.29
C ARG A 148 -11.52 -13.03 6.18
N GLY A 149 -10.77 -12.41 7.09
CA GLY A 149 -11.28 -11.35 7.96
C GLY A 149 -11.52 -10.03 7.22
N ILE A 150 -10.66 -9.71 6.24
CA ILE A 150 -10.71 -8.46 5.47
C ILE A 150 -11.64 -8.58 4.27
N MET A 151 -11.67 -9.71 3.56
CA MET A 151 -12.46 -9.90 2.34
C MET A 151 -13.94 -9.43 2.42
N PRO A 152 -14.71 -9.65 3.51
CA PRO A 152 -16.12 -9.29 3.55
C PRO A 152 -16.40 -7.84 4.00
N ILE A 153 -15.38 -7.05 4.36
CA ILE A 153 -15.61 -5.71 4.91
C ILE A 153 -16.00 -4.70 3.83
N ASN A 154 -16.61 -3.59 4.26
CA ASN A 154 -16.89 -2.47 3.37
C ASN A 154 -15.61 -1.62 3.17
N HIS A 155 -14.77 -2.04 2.22
CA HIS A 155 -13.50 -1.39 1.92
C HIS A 155 -13.65 0.10 1.57
N THR A 156 -14.72 0.48 0.87
CA THR A 156 -14.93 1.87 0.40
C THR A 156 -15.79 2.69 1.37
N ARG A 157 -15.83 2.33 2.66
CA ARG A 157 -16.63 3.07 3.65
C ARG A 157 -16.06 4.47 3.90
N THR A 158 -14.75 4.57 4.07
CA THR A 158 -14.04 5.82 4.40
C THR A 158 -13.69 6.65 3.17
N VAL A 159 -13.44 5.96 2.04
CA VAL A 159 -12.83 6.49 0.81
C VAL A 159 -13.88 7.00 -0.18
#